data_AF-A0AAU5H5G8-F1
#
_entry.id   AF-A0AAU5H5G8-F1
#
_cell.length_a   1.000
_cell.length_b   1.000
_cell.length_c   1.000
_cell.angle_alpha   90.00
_cell.angle_beta   90.00
_cell.angle_gamma   90.00
#
_symmetry.space_group_name_H-M   'P 1'
#
loop_
_entity.id
_entity.type
_entity.pdbx_description
1 polymer ?
#
loop_
_entity_poly.entity_id
_entity_poly.type
_entity_poly.pdbx_seq_one_letter_code
_entity_poly.pdbx_strand_id
1 'polypeptide(L)'
;MNAVPSAVSVIMPVLNEERHLRNSVRHILEQDYAGELEVVIALGPSTDRTDEIAAQLVAEDPRVHTVPNPTGRTPAALNAAIKASRHPVVVRVDGHGMLSPNYIATAVRLLEETGAVNVGGIMHAEGENDWERAVAAAMTSKIGVGNAAFHTGGQAAPADTVYLGVFRRAVLEQQGGYNEEFIRAQDWELNYRIREAGGLIWFSPELKVSYRPRPSVRTLAKQYKDYGRWRRVVARYHQGSVNLRYLAAPGAVLAIAAGVVVGAVVTPLGFVVPGGYAAAIVLGSLPAGKGLPAGARVRIPVALATMHMCWGWGFLTSPRSLARKVIASRRPAVL
;
A
#
# COMPACT_ATOMS: atom_id res chain seq x y z
N MET A 1 -1.49 38.40 4.82
CA MET A 1 -2.74 37.59 4.77
C MET A 1 -2.32 36.18 4.41
N ASN A 2 -2.43 35.21 5.32
CA ASN A 2 -2.13 33.83 4.97
C ASN A 2 -3.17 33.37 3.95
N ALA A 3 -2.73 32.98 2.75
CA ALA A 3 -3.62 32.47 1.72
C ALA A 3 -4.39 31.26 2.29
N VAL A 4 -5.69 31.19 2.02
CA VAL A 4 -6.51 30.03 2.41
C VAL A 4 -5.95 28.80 1.70
N PRO A 5 -5.64 27.70 2.42
CA PRO A 5 -5.15 26.47 1.80
C PRO A 5 -6.12 25.89 0.77
N SER A 6 -5.59 25.22 -0.26
CA SER A 6 -6.38 24.58 -1.33
C SER A 6 -7.45 23.62 -0.78
N ALA A 7 -8.69 23.68 -1.25
CA ALA A 7 -9.71 22.75 -0.79
C ALA A 7 -9.35 21.27 -1.06
N VAL A 8 -9.81 20.36 -0.20
CA VAL A 8 -9.43 18.94 -0.19
C VAL A 8 -10.64 18.02 -0.22
N SER A 9 -10.59 17.01 -1.08
CA SER A 9 -11.50 15.87 -1.07
C SER A 9 -10.81 14.64 -0.53
N VAL A 10 -11.30 14.09 0.58
CA VAL A 10 -10.85 12.81 1.10
C VAL A 10 -11.70 11.70 0.49
N ILE A 11 -11.08 10.76 -0.22
CA ILE A 11 -11.78 9.63 -0.85
C ILE A 11 -11.51 8.33 -0.11
N MET A 12 -12.56 7.54 0.12
CA MET A 12 -12.48 6.30 0.89
C MET A 12 -13.14 5.12 0.17
N PRO A 13 -12.37 4.11 -0.28
CA PRO A 13 -12.93 2.82 -0.69
C PRO A 13 -13.28 2.00 0.55
N VAL A 14 -14.54 1.60 0.70
CA VAL A 14 -15.04 0.94 1.92
C VAL A 14 -15.80 -0.34 1.57
N LEU A 15 -15.47 -1.44 2.25
CA LEU A 15 -16.15 -2.74 2.14
C LEU A 15 -15.91 -3.53 3.42
N ASN A 16 -16.98 -3.88 4.16
CA ASN A 16 -16.91 -4.61 5.43
C ASN A 16 -15.98 -3.96 6.48
N GLU A 17 -16.25 -2.69 6.79
CA GLU A 17 -15.46 -1.86 7.71
C GLU A 17 -16.27 -1.41 8.93
N GLU A 18 -17.27 -2.18 9.38
CA GLU A 18 -18.13 -1.85 10.54
C GLU A 18 -17.30 -1.43 11.77
N ARG A 19 -16.17 -2.10 11.99
CA ARG A 19 -15.30 -1.89 13.15
C ARG A 19 -14.50 -0.59 13.11
N HIS A 20 -14.25 -0.03 11.92
CA HIS A 20 -13.24 1.01 11.73
C HIS A 20 -13.79 2.28 11.11
N LEU A 21 -14.82 2.19 10.25
CA LEU A 21 -15.29 3.30 9.42
C LEU A 21 -15.55 4.59 10.21
N ARG A 22 -16.34 4.50 11.29
CA ARG A 22 -16.67 5.67 12.13
C ARG A 22 -15.43 6.34 12.72
N ASN A 23 -14.48 5.54 13.20
CA ASN A 23 -13.26 6.08 13.78
C ASN A 23 -12.35 6.72 12.71
N SER A 24 -12.26 6.10 11.53
CA SER A 24 -11.48 6.64 10.40
C SER A 24 -12.02 7.98 9.93
N VAL A 25 -13.34 8.08 9.72
CA VAL A 25 -13.99 9.33 9.30
C VAL A 25 -13.83 10.41 10.36
N ARG A 26 -13.97 10.07 11.64
CA ARG A 26 -13.71 11.00 12.74
C ARG A 26 -12.29 11.57 12.71
N HIS A 27 -11.26 10.73 12.55
CA HIS A 27 -9.85 11.19 12.45
C HIS A 27 -9.60 12.11 11.26
N ILE A 28 -10.34 11.94 10.17
CA ILE A 28 -10.29 12.82 9.00
C ILE A 28 -10.94 14.17 9.32
N LEU A 29 -12.14 14.15 9.92
CA LEU A 29 -12.90 15.36 10.24
C LEU A 29 -12.26 16.20 11.36
N GLU A 30 -11.48 15.56 12.24
CA GLU A 30 -10.70 16.17 13.33
C GLU A 30 -9.32 16.70 12.88
N GLN A 31 -8.95 16.59 11.59
CA GLN A 31 -7.71 17.18 11.09
C GLN A 31 -7.71 18.70 11.24
N ASP A 32 -6.64 19.26 11.81
CA ASP A 32 -6.41 20.70 11.84
C ASP A 32 -6.08 21.20 10.42
N TYR A 33 -7.12 21.61 9.71
CA TYR A 33 -7.03 22.09 8.33
C TYR A 33 -7.96 23.27 8.10
N ALA A 34 -7.38 24.42 7.76
CA ALA A 34 -8.12 25.66 7.58
C ALA A 34 -8.85 25.79 6.22
N GLY A 35 -8.52 24.93 5.25
CA GLY A 35 -9.20 24.90 3.95
C GLY A 35 -10.50 24.10 3.98
N GLU A 36 -11.31 24.20 2.92
CA GLU A 36 -12.51 23.36 2.78
C GLU A 36 -12.13 21.87 2.69
N LEU A 37 -12.94 21.02 3.33
CA LEU A 37 -12.75 19.58 3.37
C LEU A 37 -14.09 18.88 3.15
N GLU A 38 -14.10 17.90 2.26
CA GLU A 38 -15.19 16.92 2.12
C GLU A 38 -14.66 15.48 2.25
N VAL A 39 -15.53 14.55 2.58
CA VAL A 39 -15.25 13.11 2.64
C VAL A 39 -16.22 12.36 1.73
N VAL A 40 -15.70 11.63 0.75
CA VAL A 40 -16.47 10.84 -0.21
C VAL A 40 -16.20 9.35 0.01
N ILE A 41 -17.20 8.66 0.54
CA ILE A 41 -17.14 7.23 0.89
C ILE A 41 -17.73 6.40 -0.25
N ALA A 42 -16.91 5.63 -0.95
CA ALA A 42 -17.35 4.69 -1.97
C ALA A 42 -17.68 3.32 -1.36
N LEU A 43 -18.96 3.00 -1.25
CA LEU A 43 -19.49 1.82 -0.57
C LEU A 43 -19.55 0.60 -1.50
N GLY A 44 -18.79 -0.44 -1.16
CA GLY A 44 -18.91 -1.77 -1.75
C GLY A 44 -20.12 -2.55 -1.21
N PRO A 45 -20.43 -3.74 -1.77
CA PRO A 45 -21.49 -4.61 -1.29
C PRO A 45 -21.11 -5.26 0.06
N SER A 46 -21.23 -4.50 1.14
CA SER A 46 -20.91 -4.94 2.50
C SER A 46 -21.96 -5.93 3.02
N THR A 47 -21.53 -6.83 3.89
CA THR A 47 -22.38 -7.83 4.56
C THR A 47 -22.51 -7.59 6.06
N ASP A 48 -21.85 -6.55 6.57
CA ASP A 48 -21.87 -6.10 7.96
C ASP A 48 -22.58 -4.74 8.06
N ARG A 49 -22.51 -4.06 9.21
CA ARG A 49 -23.23 -2.79 9.43
C ARG A 49 -22.54 -1.56 8.82
N THR A 50 -21.63 -1.74 7.86
CA THR A 50 -20.89 -0.65 7.20
C THR A 50 -21.82 0.40 6.59
N ASP A 51 -22.85 -0.04 5.85
CA ASP A 51 -23.75 0.86 5.13
C ASP A 51 -24.63 1.66 6.11
N GLU A 52 -25.07 1.04 7.21
CA GLU A 52 -25.79 1.71 8.30
C GLU A 52 -24.92 2.81 8.94
N ILE A 53 -23.66 2.51 9.22
CA ILE A 53 -22.71 3.46 9.82
C ILE A 53 -22.42 4.61 8.85
N ALA A 54 -22.25 4.32 7.56
CA ALA A 54 -22.05 5.35 6.55
C ALA A 54 -23.25 6.30 6.45
N ALA A 55 -24.47 5.78 6.49
CA ALA A 55 -25.69 6.59 6.49
C ALA A 55 -25.78 7.50 7.72
N GLN A 56 -25.41 6.99 8.91
CA GLN A 56 -25.33 7.81 10.12
C GLN A 56 -24.31 8.94 10.00
N LEU A 57 -23.10 8.66 9.49
CA LEU A 57 -22.06 9.66 9.30
C LEU A 57 -22.48 10.79 8.35
N VAL A 58 -23.20 10.46 7.27
CA VAL A 58 -23.78 11.45 6.35
C VAL A 58 -24.83 12.32 7.03
N ALA A 59 -25.65 11.75 7.92
CA ALA A 59 -26.64 12.50 8.67
C ALA A 59 -26.02 13.40 9.77
N GLU A 60 -24.87 12.99 10.32
CA GLU A 60 -24.17 13.69 11.40
C GLU A 60 -23.29 14.86 10.92
N ASP A 61 -22.68 14.77 9.73
CA ASP A 61 -21.78 15.81 9.21
C ASP A 61 -22.00 16.09 7.71
N PRO A 62 -22.36 17.33 7.32
CA PRO A 62 -22.66 17.68 5.94
C PRO A 62 -21.47 17.62 4.99
N ARG A 63 -20.23 17.47 5.51
CA ARG A 63 -19.02 17.26 4.70
C ARG A 63 -18.90 15.83 4.20
N VAL A 64 -19.67 14.89 4.75
CA VAL A 64 -19.58 13.46 4.43
C VAL A 64 -20.66 13.07 3.43
N HIS A 65 -20.25 12.41 2.35
CA HIS A 65 -21.14 11.91 1.31
C HIS A 65 -20.75 10.48 0.91
N THR A 66 -21.70 9.73 0.36
CA THR A 66 -21.47 8.36 -0.10
C THR A 66 -21.71 8.24 -1.61
N VAL A 67 -21.01 7.29 -2.24
CA VAL A 67 -21.24 6.88 -3.63
C VAL A 67 -21.22 5.36 -3.76
N PRO A 68 -21.97 4.77 -4.70
CA PRO A 68 -22.01 3.33 -4.87
C PRO A 68 -20.74 2.81 -5.55
N ASN A 69 -20.22 1.67 -5.07
CA ASN A 69 -19.24 0.82 -5.74
C ASN A 69 -19.77 -0.63 -5.84
N PRO A 70 -20.65 -0.92 -6.81
CA PRO A 70 -21.27 -2.25 -6.92
C PRO A 70 -20.27 -3.38 -7.18
N THR A 71 -19.05 -3.06 -7.66
CA THR A 71 -18.01 -4.07 -7.93
C THR A 71 -17.34 -4.62 -6.67
N GLY A 72 -17.38 -3.88 -5.56
CA GLY A 72 -16.60 -4.15 -4.35
C GLY A 72 -15.09 -4.05 -4.53
N ARG A 73 -14.59 -3.61 -5.69
CA ARG A 73 -13.14 -3.49 -5.96
C ARG A 73 -12.65 -2.10 -5.61
N THR A 74 -11.49 -2.03 -4.95
CA THR A 74 -10.81 -0.78 -4.56
C THR A 74 -10.62 0.21 -5.71
N PRO A 75 -10.06 -0.14 -6.89
CA PRO A 75 -9.83 0.86 -7.94
C PRO A 75 -11.14 1.47 -8.49
N ALA A 76 -12.22 0.68 -8.60
CA ALA A 76 -13.53 1.17 -9.02
C ALA A 76 -14.14 2.12 -7.98
N ALA A 77 -14.03 1.79 -6.68
CA ALA A 77 -14.43 2.69 -5.61
C ALA A 77 -13.65 4.02 -5.64
N LEU A 78 -12.32 3.96 -5.84
CA LEU A 78 -11.50 5.15 -5.93
C LEU A 78 -11.91 6.03 -7.12
N ASN A 79 -12.14 5.44 -8.30
CA ASN A 79 -12.62 6.17 -9.46
C ASN A 79 -14.01 6.79 -9.23
N ALA A 80 -14.94 6.05 -8.62
CA ALA A 80 -16.27 6.55 -8.29
C ALA A 80 -16.20 7.74 -7.33
N ALA A 81 -15.36 7.65 -6.28
CA ALA A 81 -15.17 8.73 -5.33
C ALA A 81 -14.47 9.95 -5.94
N ILE A 82 -13.44 9.77 -6.79
CA ILE A 82 -12.80 10.87 -7.53
C ILE A 82 -13.81 11.60 -8.41
N LYS A 83 -14.65 10.85 -9.13
CA LYS A 83 -15.65 11.44 -10.02
C LYS A 83 -16.68 12.28 -9.27
N ALA A 84 -17.07 11.86 -8.07
CA ALA A 84 -18.06 12.56 -7.26
C ALA A 84 -17.48 13.67 -6.38
N SER A 85 -16.17 13.67 -6.14
CA SER A 85 -15.51 14.72 -5.39
C SER A 85 -15.30 15.98 -6.24
N ARG A 86 -15.11 17.14 -5.60
CA ARG A 86 -15.12 18.45 -6.26
C ARG A 86 -13.85 19.29 -6.07
N HIS A 87 -12.99 18.94 -5.14
CA HIS A 87 -11.87 19.81 -4.75
C HIS A 87 -10.56 19.50 -5.49
N PRO A 88 -9.67 20.50 -5.64
CA PRO A 88 -8.45 20.37 -6.45
C PRO A 88 -7.40 19.42 -5.87
N VAL A 89 -7.47 19.07 -4.58
CA VAL A 89 -6.58 18.10 -3.94
C VAL A 89 -7.39 16.88 -3.53
N VAL A 90 -6.90 15.68 -3.87
CA VAL A 90 -7.54 14.40 -3.53
C VAL A 90 -6.64 13.64 -2.57
N VAL A 91 -7.10 13.45 -1.33
CA VAL A 91 -6.43 12.63 -0.31
C VAL A 91 -7.07 11.25 -0.32
N ARG A 92 -6.29 10.19 -0.57
CA ARG A 92 -6.80 8.83 -0.42
C ARG A 92 -6.62 8.32 0.99
N VAL A 93 -7.67 7.75 1.58
CA VAL A 93 -7.62 7.02 2.86
C VAL A 93 -8.41 5.72 2.71
N ASP A 94 -7.85 4.58 3.12
CA ASP A 94 -8.61 3.32 3.13
C ASP A 94 -9.55 3.27 4.37
N GLY A 95 -10.62 2.47 4.36
CA GLY A 95 -11.67 2.47 5.39
C GLY A 95 -11.24 2.30 6.86
N HIS A 96 -10.01 1.84 7.11
CA HIS A 96 -9.40 1.66 8.42
C HIS A 96 -8.12 2.49 8.65
N GLY A 97 -7.76 3.38 7.72
CA GLY A 97 -6.56 4.20 7.81
C GLY A 97 -6.72 5.36 8.78
N MET A 98 -5.79 5.53 9.71
CA MET A 98 -5.72 6.70 10.59
C MET A 98 -4.60 7.62 10.13
N LEU A 99 -4.94 8.85 9.78
CA LEU A 99 -3.96 9.89 9.43
C LEU A 99 -3.27 10.40 10.69
N SER A 100 -1.97 10.71 10.61
CA SER A 100 -1.29 11.45 11.68
C SER A 100 -1.91 12.85 11.87
N PRO A 101 -1.68 13.50 13.03
CA PRO A 101 -2.03 14.91 13.19
C PRO A 101 -1.41 15.76 12.08
N ASN A 102 -2.14 16.79 11.63
CA ASN A 102 -1.72 17.74 10.58
C ASN A 102 -1.39 17.10 9.22
N TYR A 103 -1.82 15.86 8.95
CA TYR A 103 -1.47 15.13 7.72
C TYR A 103 -1.92 15.90 6.48
N ILE A 104 -3.18 16.35 6.47
CA ILE A 104 -3.75 17.05 5.30
C ILE A 104 -3.05 18.39 5.06
N ALA A 105 -2.87 19.19 6.12
CA ALA A 105 -2.15 20.47 6.05
C ALA A 105 -0.71 20.29 5.53
N THR A 106 0.00 19.28 6.06
CA THR A 106 1.37 18.95 5.66
C THR A 106 1.43 18.48 4.21
N ALA A 107 0.49 17.64 3.77
CA ALA A 107 0.46 17.15 2.40
C ALA A 107 0.20 18.28 1.39
N VAL A 108 -0.75 19.18 1.69
CA VAL A 108 -1.03 20.35 0.85
C VAL A 108 0.18 21.27 0.77
N ARG A 109 0.82 21.56 1.92
CA ARG A 109 2.08 22.33 1.96
C ARG A 109 3.15 21.69 1.06
N LEU A 110 3.37 20.38 1.17
CA LEU A 110 4.38 19.66 0.39
C LEU A 110 4.09 19.67 -1.11
N LEU A 111 2.82 19.58 -1.53
CA LEU A 111 2.44 19.71 -2.94
C LEU A 111 2.85 21.07 -3.53
N GLU A 112 2.70 22.14 -2.75
CA GLU A 112 3.07 23.49 -3.18
C GLU A 112 4.58 23.73 -3.12
N GLU A 113 5.25 23.34 -2.03
CA GLU A 113 6.70 23.55 -1.84
C GLU A 113 7.55 22.78 -2.86
N THR A 114 7.13 21.57 -3.23
CA THR A 114 7.93 20.67 -4.08
C THR A 114 7.53 20.70 -5.55
N GLY A 115 6.35 21.26 -5.87
CA GLY A 115 5.72 21.13 -7.19
C GLY A 115 5.30 19.69 -7.53
N ALA A 116 5.30 18.76 -6.55
CA ALA A 116 4.86 17.41 -6.77
C ALA A 116 3.37 17.36 -7.14
N VAL A 117 3.01 16.33 -7.91
CA VAL A 117 1.62 16.05 -8.28
C VAL A 117 1.00 14.94 -7.43
N ASN A 118 1.84 14.20 -6.71
CA ASN A 118 1.45 13.23 -5.71
C ASN A 118 2.46 13.23 -4.56
N VAL A 119 1.99 13.40 -3.32
CA VAL A 119 2.81 13.28 -2.11
C VAL A 119 2.30 12.12 -1.26
N GLY A 120 3.17 11.50 -0.47
CA GLY A 120 2.72 10.51 0.51
C GLY A 120 3.80 10.11 1.48
N GLY A 121 3.39 9.27 2.43
CA GLY A 121 4.12 9.10 3.67
C GLY A 121 4.54 7.68 4.00
N ILE A 122 4.82 7.50 5.28
CA ILE A 122 5.13 6.21 5.88
C ILE A 122 3.83 5.44 6.10
N MET A 123 3.81 4.20 5.63
CA MET A 123 2.86 3.19 6.09
C MET A 123 3.28 2.77 7.50
N HIS A 124 2.68 3.38 8.51
CA HIS A 124 3.04 3.20 9.90
C HIS A 124 2.47 1.89 10.43
N ALA A 125 3.22 0.80 10.25
CA ALA A 125 2.81 -0.53 10.66
C ALA A 125 2.87 -0.68 12.19
N GLU A 126 1.72 -0.96 12.81
CA GLU A 126 1.59 -1.12 14.26
C GLU A 126 0.78 -2.38 14.59
N GLY A 127 1.21 -3.11 15.62
CA GLY A 127 0.57 -4.37 16.02
C GLY A 127 0.15 -4.38 17.48
N GLU A 128 -1.03 -4.94 17.75
CA GLU A 128 -1.61 -5.03 19.10
C GLU A 128 -1.14 -6.28 19.85
N ASN A 129 -0.72 -7.32 19.12
CA ASN A 129 -0.21 -8.57 19.69
C ASN A 129 1.20 -8.92 19.17
N ASP A 130 1.82 -9.94 19.76
CA ASP A 130 3.19 -10.32 19.44
C ASP A 130 3.40 -10.71 17.97
N TRP A 131 2.41 -11.36 17.35
CA TRP A 131 2.49 -11.70 15.94
C TRP A 131 2.42 -10.44 15.07
N GLU A 132 1.43 -9.58 15.28
CA GLU A 132 1.30 -8.33 14.52
C GLU A 132 2.52 -7.42 14.70
N ARG A 133 3.06 -7.29 15.92
CA ARG A 133 4.31 -6.55 16.19
C ARG A 133 5.49 -7.13 15.41
N ALA A 134 5.58 -8.46 15.31
CA ALA A 134 6.62 -9.12 14.53
C ALA A 134 6.47 -8.85 13.03
N VAL A 135 5.24 -8.88 12.50
CA VAL A 135 4.97 -8.54 11.10
C VAL A 135 5.26 -7.07 10.84
N ALA A 136 4.86 -6.15 11.73
CA ALA A 136 5.18 -4.72 11.63
C ALA A 136 6.70 -4.50 11.52
N ALA A 137 7.48 -5.09 12.43
CA ALA A 137 8.94 -5.01 12.40
C ALA A 137 9.55 -5.59 11.13
N ALA A 138 9.04 -6.74 10.65
CA ALA A 138 9.48 -7.31 9.39
C ALA A 138 9.18 -6.37 8.21
N MET A 139 7.98 -5.79 8.15
CA MET A 139 7.50 -4.90 7.09
C MET A 139 8.18 -3.52 7.08
N THR A 140 8.76 -3.07 8.20
CA THR A 140 9.50 -1.80 8.28
C THR A 140 11.02 -2.00 8.25
N SER A 141 11.48 -3.24 8.07
CA SER A 141 12.90 -3.57 7.98
C SER A 141 13.39 -3.68 6.53
N LYS A 142 14.64 -3.26 6.29
CA LYS A 142 15.30 -3.43 4.98
C LYS A 142 15.40 -4.89 4.55
N ILE A 143 15.59 -5.82 5.49
CA ILE A 143 15.65 -7.25 5.17
C ILE A 143 14.29 -7.77 4.69
N GLY A 144 13.17 -7.23 5.19
CA GLY A 144 11.83 -7.71 4.84
C GLY A 144 11.30 -7.19 3.51
N VAL A 145 11.51 -5.90 3.19
CA VAL A 145 10.87 -5.23 2.03
C VAL A 145 11.84 -4.46 1.14
N GLY A 146 13.15 -4.49 1.44
CA GLY A 146 14.16 -3.69 0.76
C GLY A 146 14.09 -2.20 1.12
N ASN A 147 14.55 -1.34 0.21
CA ASN A 147 14.66 0.12 0.44
C ASN A 147 13.41 0.90 0.00
N ALA A 148 12.20 0.36 0.21
CA ALA A 148 10.98 1.12 -0.04
C ALA A 148 10.78 2.16 1.07
N ALA A 149 11.01 3.45 0.78
CA ALA A 149 11.02 4.52 1.78
C ALA A 149 9.71 4.61 2.58
N PHE A 150 8.56 4.36 1.96
CA PHE A 150 7.26 4.33 2.64
C PHE A 150 7.13 3.21 3.68
N HIS A 151 8.01 2.20 3.68
CA HIS A 151 8.11 1.19 4.73
C HIS A 151 9.22 1.49 5.73
N THR A 152 10.41 1.84 5.24
CA THR A 152 11.64 1.91 6.06
C THR A 152 11.92 3.31 6.60
N GLY A 153 11.14 4.31 6.20
CA GLY A 153 11.43 5.71 6.42
C GLY A 153 12.62 6.19 5.58
N GLY A 154 13.12 7.37 5.94
CA GLY A 154 14.22 8.05 5.24
C GLY A 154 14.01 9.55 5.23
N GLN A 155 14.79 10.25 4.40
CA GLN A 155 14.62 11.68 4.15
C GLN A 155 13.53 11.91 3.10
N ALA A 156 12.92 13.10 3.13
CA ALA A 156 12.00 13.52 2.09
C ALA A 156 12.72 13.61 0.74
N ALA A 157 12.14 13.02 -0.31
CA ALA A 157 12.78 12.92 -1.62
C ALA A 157 11.79 12.50 -2.72
N PRO A 158 12.16 12.67 -4.01
CA PRO A 158 11.43 12.04 -5.12
C PRO A 158 11.37 10.51 -4.96
N ALA A 159 10.25 9.89 -5.33
CA ALA A 159 10.01 8.46 -5.17
C ALA A 159 9.31 7.83 -6.38
N ASP A 160 9.47 6.52 -6.56
CA ASP A 160 8.72 5.77 -7.59
C ASP A 160 7.22 5.66 -7.28
N THR A 161 6.88 5.66 -5.99
CA THR A 161 5.53 5.45 -5.46
C THR A 161 5.51 5.84 -3.98
N VAL A 162 4.32 6.13 -3.46
CA VAL A 162 4.07 6.42 -2.04
C VAL A 162 2.92 5.58 -1.51
N TYR A 163 2.78 5.49 -0.18
CA TYR A 163 1.63 4.86 0.47
C TYR A 163 0.47 5.86 0.58
N LEU A 164 -0.71 5.47 0.10
CA LEU A 164 -1.97 6.25 0.14
C LEU A 164 -1.76 7.74 -0.21
N GLY A 165 -1.53 7.97 -1.50
CA GLY A 165 -1.13 9.28 -2.02
C GLY A 165 -2.15 10.41 -1.82
N VAL A 166 -1.63 11.63 -1.83
CA VAL A 166 -2.36 12.89 -1.89
C VAL A 166 -2.02 13.55 -3.22
N PHE A 167 -3.02 13.65 -4.09
CA PHE A 167 -2.85 13.97 -5.49
C PHE A 167 -3.38 15.36 -5.81
N ARG A 168 -2.75 16.04 -6.76
CA ARG A 168 -3.43 17.09 -7.52
C ARG A 168 -4.50 16.42 -8.38
N ARG A 169 -5.76 16.83 -8.23
CA ARG A 169 -6.93 16.25 -8.93
C ARG A 169 -6.72 16.19 -10.44
N ALA A 170 -6.20 17.27 -11.02
CA ALA A 170 -5.98 17.38 -12.46
C ALA A 170 -5.12 16.23 -13.02
N VAL A 171 -4.16 15.72 -12.25
CA VAL A 171 -3.34 14.57 -12.67
C VAL A 171 -4.13 13.27 -12.63
N LEU A 172 -5.03 13.08 -11.66
CA LEU A 172 -5.93 11.92 -11.67
C LEU A 172 -6.85 11.94 -12.89
N GLU A 173 -7.39 13.11 -13.24
CA GLU A 173 -8.27 13.30 -14.40
C GLU A 173 -7.54 13.09 -15.72
N GLN A 174 -6.35 13.70 -15.88
CA GLN A 174 -5.48 13.52 -17.03
C GLN A 174 -5.13 12.03 -17.24
N GLN A 175 -4.88 11.30 -16.15
CA GLN A 175 -4.56 9.88 -16.18
C GLN A 175 -5.80 8.98 -16.32
N GLY A 176 -7.01 9.54 -16.33
CA GLY A 176 -8.27 8.80 -16.36
C GLY A 176 -8.53 7.96 -15.10
N GLY A 177 -7.92 8.30 -13.97
CA GLY A 177 -8.00 7.57 -12.71
C GLY A 177 -7.21 6.25 -12.68
N TYR A 178 -7.62 5.36 -11.78
CA TYR A 178 -7.05 4.03 -11.60
C TYR A 178 -7.51 3.07 -12.70
N ASN A 179 -6.63 2.14 -13.10
CA ASN A 179 -7.01 1.04 -13.97
C ASN A 179 -7.71 -0.06 -13.14
N GLU A 180 -9.01 -0.26 -13.36
CA GLU A 180 -9.86 -1.14 -12.56
C GLU A 180 -9.54 -2.63 -12.67
N GLU A 181 -8.78 -3.02 -13.69
CA GLU A 181 -8.28 -4.38 -13.82
C GLU A 181 -7.12 -4.70 -12.85
N PHE A 182 -6.46 -3.68 -12.29
CA PHE A 182 -5.48 -3.88 -11.21
C PHE A 182 -6.16 -4.01 -9.85
N ILE A 183 -6.44 -5.25 -9.41
CA ILE A 183 -6.98 -5.46 -8.05
C ILE A 183 -5.89 -5.34 -6.96
N ARG A 184 -4.61 -5.39 -7.34
CA ARG A 184 -3.46 -5.02 -6.52
C ARG A 184 -2.45 -4.27 -7.39
N ALA A 185 -1.59 -3.49 -6.73
CA ALA A 185 -0.57 -2.66 -7.37
C ALA A 185 -1.13 -1.56 -8.29
N GLN A 186 -2.42 -1.23 -8.16
CA GLN A 186 -3.07 -0.13 -8.86
C GLN A 186 -2.41 1.22 -8.55
N ASP A 187 -1.92 1.40 -7.32
CA ASP A 187 -1.24 2.63 -6.88
C ASP A 187 0.11 2.77 -7.55
N TRP A 188 0.85 1.66 -7.59
CA TRP A 188 2.13 1.61 -8.26
C TRP A 188 1.97 1.85 -9.76
N GLU A 189 0.93 1.28 -10.39
CA GLU A 189 0.64 1.48 -11.81
C GLU A 189 0.27 2.91 -12.14
N LEU A 190 -0.62 3.54 -11.35
CA LEU A 190 -0.97 4.94 -11.53
C LEU A 190 0.27 5.83 -11.38
N ASN A 191 1.08 5.61 -10.34
CA ASN A 191 2.33 6.33 -10.13
C ASN A 191 3.36 6.10 -11.24
N TYR A 192 3.37 4.93 -11.87
CA TYR A 192 4.18 4.70 -13.06
C TYR A 192 3.73 5.62 -14.20
N ARG A 193 2.44 5.63 -14.53
CA ARG A 193 1.91 6.49 -15.62
C ARG A 193 2.09 7.98 -15.35
N ILE A 194 1.93 8.42 -14.10
CA ILE A 194 2.20 9.80 -13.68
C ILE A 194 3.66 10.20 -13.98
N ARG A 195 4.63 9.34 -13.63
CA ARG A 195 6.05 9.61 -13.88
C ARG A 195 6.41 9.59 -15.35
N GLU A 196 5.83 8.68 -16.13
CA GLU A 196 6.04 8.66 -17.59
C GLU A 196 5.52 9.94 -18.25
N ALA A 197 4.51 10.59 -17.68
CA ALA A 197 4.01 11.90 -18.09
C ALA A 197 4.79 13.08 -17.47
N GLY A 198 5.95 12.84 -16.86
CA GLY A 198 6.80 13.87 -16.25
C GLY A 198 6.37 14.34 -14.86
N GLY A 199 5.35 13.72 -14.26
CA GLY A 199 4.86 14.07 -12.93
C GLY A 199 5.81 13.67 -11.81
N LEU A 200 6.06 14.59 -10.88
CA LEU A 200 6.87 14.33 -9.68
C LEU A 200 6.03 13.68 -8.58
N ILE A 201 6.53 12.56 -8.05
CA ILE A 201 6.01 11.90 -6.85
C ILE A 201 6.99 12.13 -5.72
N TRP A 202 6.48 12.53 -4.56
CA TRP A 202 7.31 12.93 -3.42
C TRP A 202 6.97 12.15 -2.16
N PHE A 203 7.99 11.55 -1.55
CA PHE A 203 7.88 10.92 -0.24
C PHE A 203 8.27 11.92 0.86
N SER A 204 7.51 11.98 1.95
CA SER A 204 7.92 12.68 3.19
C SER A 204 7.68 11.81 4.44
N PRO A 205 8.65 11.70 5.35
CA PRO A 205 8.48 11.00 6.63
C PRO A 205 7.57 11.73 7.62
N GLU A 206 7.19 12.99 7.34
CA GLU A 206 6.24 13.77 8.14
C GLU A 206 4.82 13.22 8.01
N LEU A 207 4.49 12.65 6.85
CA LEU A 207 3.21 12.04 6.57
C LEU A 207 3.21 10.60 7.07
N LYS A 208 2.26 10.23 7.93
CA LYS A 208 2.10 8.85 8.42
C LYS A 208 0.64 8.44 8.36
N VAL A 209 0.40 7.22 7.88
CA VAL A 209 -0.91 6.59 7.94
C VAL A 209 -0.77 5.25 8.64
N SER A 210 -1.59 5.01 9.66
CA SER A 210 -1.57 3.76 10.40
C SER A 210 -1.87 2.57 9.48
N TYR A 211 -1.23 1.44 9.77
CA TYR A 211 -1.46 0.19 9.08
C TYR A 211 -1.41 -0.95 10.07
N ARG A 212 -2.49 -1.74 10.11
CA ARG A 212 -2.54 -2.94 10.94
C ARG A 212 -2.07 -4.16 10.14
N PRO A 213 -1.01 -4.86 10.58
CA PRO A 213 -0.56 -6.09 9.94
C PRO A 213 -1.61 -7.20 9.96
N ARG A 214 -1.41 -8.18 9.09
CA ARG A 214 -2.31 -9.33 9.01
C ARG A 214 -2.23 -10.19 10.28
N PRO A 215 -3.39 -10.62 10.84
CA PRO A 215 -3.44 -11.22 12.17
C PRO A 215 -2.93 -12.67 12.23
N SER A 216 -2.61 -13.28 11.08
CA SER A 216 -2.12 -14.66 11.05
C SER A 216 -1.13 -14.91 9.92
N VAL A 217 -0.31 -15.96 10.08
CA VAL A 217 0.62 -16.44 9.05
C VAL A 217 -0.11 -16.71 7.73
N ARG A 218 -1.29 -17.36 7.78
CA ARG A 218 -2.08 -17.69 6.59
C ARG A 218 -2.54 -16.44 5.83
N THR A 219 -3.00 -15.42 6.54
CA THR A 219 -3.48 -14.18 5.92
C THR A 219 -2.33 -13.32 5.40
N LEU A 220 -1.18 -13.32 6.09
CA LEU A 220 0.07 -12.70 5.61
C LEU A 220 0.60 -13.42 4.35
N ALA A 221 0.64 -14.75 4.37
CA ALA A 221 1.08 -15.58 3.24
C ALA A 221 0.23 -15.30 2.00
N LYS A 222 -1.10 -15.25 2.15
CA LYS A 222 -2.01 -14.88 1.07
C LYS A 222 -1.71 -13.47 0.54
N GLN A 223 -1.53 -12.49 1.43
CA GLN A 223 -1.23 -11.12 1.04
C GLN A 223 0.06 -11.03 0.21
N TYR A 224 1.17 -11.59 0.69
CA TYR A 224 2.46 -11.52 0.00
C TYR A 224 2.49 -12.35 -1.29
N LYS A 225 1.79 -13.50 -1.32
CA LYS A 225 1.56 -14.24 -2.56
C LYS A 225 0.82 -13.40 -3.60
N ASP A 226 -0.24 -12.71 -3.19
CA ASP A 226 -0.99 -11.84 -4.09
C ASP A 226 -0.11 -10.65 -4.55
N TYR A 227 0.69 -10.05 -3.67
CA TYR A 227 1.63 -8.99 -4.04
C TYR A 227 2.66 -9.45 -5.07
N GLY A 228 3.30 -10.60 -4.87
CA GLY A 228 4.23 -11.18 -5.84
C GLY A 228 3.56 -11.46 -7.18
N ARG A 229 2.35 -12.04 -7.18
CA ARG A 229 1.57 -12.32 -8.40
C ARG A 229 1.32 -11.07 -9.22
N TRP A 230 0.89 -10.01 -8.54
CA TRP A 230 0.55 -8.73 -9.18
C TRP A 230 1.80 -7.94 -9.59
N ARG A 231 2.91 -8.04 -8.85
CA ARG A 231 4.20 -7.50 -9.34
C ARG A 231 4.61 -8.15 -10.65
N ARG A 232 4.39 -9.45 -10.83
CA ARG A 232 4.66 -10.12 -12.13
C ARG A 232 3.69 -9.66 -13.23
N VAL A 233 2.44 -9.33 -12.90
CA VAL A 233 1.50 -8.73 -13.85
C VAL A 233 2.00 -7.36 -14.30
N VAL A 234 2.38 -6.50 -13.35
CA VAL A 234 2.98 -5.19 -13.66
C VAL A 234 4.21 -5.34 -14.54
N ALA A 235 5.12 -6.27 -14.23
CA ALA A 235 6.32 -6.51 -15.03
C ALA A 235 6.03 -6.92 -16.49
N ARG A 236 4.89 -7.59 -16.75
CA ARG A 236 4.42 -7.92 -18.10
C ARG A 236 3.72 -6.73 -18.77
N TYR A 237 3.10 -5.87 -17.98
CA TYR A 237 2.32 -4.73 -18.45
C TYR A 237 3.18 -3.48 -18.71
N HIS A 238 4.23 -3.22 -17.94
CA HIS A 238 5.22 -2.17 -18.17
C HIS A 238 6.60 -2.78 -18.36
N GLN A 239 7.07 -2.86 -19.61
CA GLN A 239 8.44 -3.28 -19.91
C GLN A 239 9.43 -2.29 -19.27
N GLY A 240 10.58 -2.77 -18.80
CA GLY A 240 11.56 -1.93 -18.09
C GLY A 240 11.24 -1.67 -16.60
N SER A 241 10.03 -1.98 -16.11
CA SER A 241 9.67 -1.78 -14.70
C SER A 241 10.30 -2.77 -13.70
N VAL A 242 11.10 -3.73 -14.17
CA VAL A 242 11.71 -4.75 -13.31
C VAL A 242 13.00 -4.21 -12.72
N ASN A 243 12.99 -4.03 -11.40
CA ASN A 243 14.17 -3.75 -10.59
C ASN A 243 14.66 -5.06 -9.93
N LEU A 244 15.98 -5.23 -9.79
CA LEU A 244 16.62 -6.36 -9.12
C LEU A 244 16.02 -6.66 -7.74
N ARG A 245 15.57 -5.65 -7.00
CA ARG A 245 14.91 -5.83 -5.69
C ARG A 245 13.66 -6.73 -5.76
N TYR A 246 12.92 -6.69 -6.87
CA TYR A 246 11.73 -7.52 -7.04
C TYR A 246 12.06 -8.98 -7.37
N LEU A 247 13.30 -9.25 -7.80
CA LEU A 247 13.79 -10.58 -8.17
C LEU A 247 14.49 -11.30 -7.02
N ALA A 248 14.86 -10.60 -5.95
CA ALA A 248 15.51 -11.18 -4.77
C ALA A 248 14.70 -12.32 -4.15
N ALA A 249 13.42 -12.10 -3.84
CA ALA A 249 12.54 -13.11 -3.25
C ALA A 249 12.25 -14.31 -4.19
N PRO A 250 11.92 -14.12 -5.48
CA PRO A 250 11.86 -15.22 -6.45
C PRO A 250 13.17 -16.02 -6.55
N GLY A 251 14.31 -15.34 -6.58
CA GLY A 251 15.64 -15.97 -6.60
C GLY A 251 15.89 -16.80 -5.36
N ALA A 252 15.56 -16.28 -4.17
CA ALA A 252 15.68 -17.00 -2.91
C ALA A 252 14.83 -18.30 -2.91
N VAL A 253 13.58 -18.24 -3.40
CA VAL A 253 12.72 -19.43 -3.50
C VAL A 253 13.36 -20.51 -4.38
N LEU A 254 13.87 -20.14 -5.56
CA LEU A 254 14.52 -21.08 -6.48
C LEU A 254 15.82 -21.65 -5.88
N ALA A 255 16.65 -20.81 -5.27
CA ALA A 255 17.91 -21.22 -4.66
C ALA A 255 17.70 -22.18 -3.49
N ILE A 256 16.71 -21.89 -2.62
CA ILE A 256 16.34 -22.76 -1.50
C ILE A 256 15.82 -24.11 -2.01
N ALA A 257 14.92 -24.11 -2.99
CA ALA A 257 14.38 -25.34 -3.57
C ALA A 257 15.49 -26.21 -4.19
N ALA A 258 16.38 -25.59 -4.98
CA ALA A 258 17.53 -26.28 -5.56
C ALA A 258 18.47 -26.84 -4.48
N GLY A 259 18.78 -26.04 -3.45
CA GLY A 259 19.63 -26.46 -2.33
C GLY A 259 19.06 -27.65 -1.56
N VAL A 260 17.74 -27.69 -1.32
CA VAL A 260 17.07 -28.83 -0.69
C VAL A 260 17.17 -30.10 -1.55
N VAL A 261 16.91 -29.99 -2.86
CA VAL A 261 16.99 -31.14 -3.78
C VAL A 261 18.42 -31.68 -3.86
N VAL A 262 19.42 -30.80 -4.04
CA VAL A 262 20.84 -31.19 -4.06
C VAL A 262 21.26 -31.79 -2.72
N GLY A 263 20.82 -31.17 -1.61
CA GLY A 263 21.04 -31.62 -0.23
C GLY A 263 20.60 -33.07 -0.01
N ALA A 264 19.40 -33.39 -0.48
CA ALA A 264 18.76 -34.68 -0.26
C ALA A 264 19.24 -35.77 -1.24
N VAL A 265 19.61 -35.42 -2.47
CA VAL A 265 19.84 -36.40 -3.55
C VAL A 265 21.31 -36.53 -3.94
N VAL A 266 22.11 -35.47 -3.83
CA VAL A 266 23.47 -35.42 -4.38
C VAL A 266 24.53 -35.31 -3.29
N THR A 267 24.41 -34.31 -2.41
CA THR A 267 25.39 -34.06 -1.34
C THR A 267 24.77 -33.23 -0.21
N PRO A 268 25.01 -33.57 1.07
CA PRO A 268 24.53 -32.77 2.20
C PRO A 268 24.94 -31.28 2.14
N LEU A 269 26.00 -30.95 1.40
CA LEU A 269 26.42 -29.56 1.18
C LEU A 269 25.34 -28.69 0.51
N GLY A 270 24.38 -29.28 -0.20
CA GLY A 270 23.24 -28.53 -0.75
C GLY A 270 22.41 -27.81 0.31
N PHE A 271 22.37 -28.32 1.55
CA PHE A 271 21.65 -27.71 2.66
C PHE A 271 22.29 -26.41 3.18
N VAL A 272 23.50 -26.05 2.74
CA VAL A 272 24.13 -24.77 3.08
C VAL A 272 23.29 -23.59 2.61
N VAL A 273 22.62 -23.70 1.46
CA VAL A 273 21.76 -22.62 0.93
C VAL A 273 20.53 -22.36 1.80
N PRO A 274 19.64 -23.34 2.07
CA PRO A 274 18.51 -23.14 2.99
C PRO A 274 18.96 -22.80 4.42
N GLY A 275 20.04 -23.41 4.91
CA GLY A 275 20.61 -23.10 6.22
C GLY A 275 21.13 -21.66 6.32
N GLY A 276 21.85 -21.20 5.30
CA GLY A 276 22.34 -19.83 5.20
C GLY A 276 21.22 -18.80 5.11
N TYR A 277 20.15 -19.09 4.36
CA TYR A 277 18.95 -18.26 4.35
C TYR A 277 18.28 -18.18 5.74
N ALA A 278 18.11 -19.31 6.42
CA ALA A 278 17.55 -19.35 7.77
C ALA A 278 18.40 -18.54 8.76
N ALA A 279 19.73 -18.68 8.70
CA ALA A 279 20.65 -17.88 9.51
C ALA A 279 20.52 -16.37 9.19
N ALA A 280 20.44 -16.00 7.90
CA ALA A 280 20.31 -14.61 7.49
C ALA A 280 19.03 -13.94 8.00
N ILE A 281 17.88 -14.61 7.95
CA ILE A 281 16.62 -14.06 8.48
C ILE A 281 16.65 -13.97 10.02
N VAL A 282 17.30 -14.91 10.72
CA VAL A 282 17.44 -14.87 12.18
C VAL A 282 18.34 -13.69 12.58
N LEU A 283 19.52 -13.58 11.98
CA LEU A 283 20.46 -12.48 12.25
C LEU A 283 19.88 -11.12 11.87
N GLY A 284 19.22 -11.03 10.72
CA GLY A 284 18.54 -9.80 10.28
C GLY A 284 17.32 -9.42 11.12
N SER A 285 16.74 -10.36 11.87
CA SER A 285 15.66 -10.08 12.83
C SER A 285 16.16 -9.38 14.09
N LEU A 286 17.44 -9.49 14.45
CA LEU A 286 18.01 -8.89 15.66
C LEU A 286 17.84 -7.36 15.70
N PRO A 287 18.23 -6.57 14.67
CA PRO A 287 17.99 -5.14 14.68
C PRO A 287 16.50 -4.78 14.59
N ALA A 288 15.71 -5.53 13.81
CA ALA A 288 14.28 -5.30 13.66
C ALA A 288 13.49 -5.55 14.96
N GLY A 289 13.98 -6.45 15.81
CA GLY A 289 13.37 -6.83 17.09
C GLY A 289 13.73 -5.94 18.27
N LYS A 290 14.59 -4.92 18.11
CA LYS A 290 14.99 -4.03 19.21
C LYS A 290 13.76 -3.31 19.78
N GLY A 291 13.63 -3.32 21.11
CA GLY A 291 12.50 -2.72 21.82
C GLY A 291 11.20 -3.54 21.83
N LEU A 292 11.17 -4.71 21.20
CA LEU A 292 9.97 -5.55 21.16
C LEU A 292 9.94 -6.63 22.25
N PRO A 293 8.74 -7.07 22.69
CA PRO A 293 8.59 -8.22 23.57
C PRO A 293 9.27 -9.49 23.02
N ALA A 294 9.72 -10.38 23.91
CA ALA A 294 10.40 -11.61 23.51
C ALA A 294 9.55 -12.45 22.55
N GLY A 295 8.24 -12.55 22.81
CA GLY A 295 7.31 -13.27 21.95
C GLY A 295 7.20 -12.67 20.54
N ALA A 296 7.30 -11.34 20.39
CA ALA A 296 7.35 -10.72 19.06
C ALA A 296 8.69 -11.02 18.37
N ARG A 297 9.82 -10.88 19.08
CA ARG A 297 11.17 -11.12 18.55
C ARG A 297 11.33 -12.51 17.94
N VAL A 298 10.88 -13.56 18.62
CA VAL A 298 10.97 -14.95 18.11
C VAL A 298 10.08 -15.21 16.89
N ARG A 299 9.09 -14.35 16.63
CA ARG A 299 8.16 -14.47 15.48
C ARG A 299 8.62 -13.69 14.25
N ILE A 300 9.58 -12.75 14.37
CA ILE A 300 10.08 -11.96 13.22
C ILE A 300 10.65 -12.86 12.12
N PRO A 301 11.49 -13.89 12.39
CA PRO A 301 11.98 -14.77 11.35
C PRO A 301 10.86 -15.47 10.57
N VAL A 302 9.79 -15.88 11.28
CA VAL A 302 8.62 -16.52 10.65
C VAL A 302 7.88 -15.52 9.76
N ALA A 303 7.71 -14.27 10.20
CA ALA A 303 7.12 -13.21 9.38
C ALA A 303 7.97 -12.94 8.12
N LEU A 304 9.28 -12.75 8.26
CA LEU A 304 10.21 -12.55 7.14
C LEU A 304 10.17 -13.72 6.15
N ALA A 305 10.27 -14.95 6.63
CA ALA A 305 10.19 -16.14 5.78
C ALA A 305 8.86 -16.20 5.03
N THR A 306 7.74 -15.93 5.72
CA THR A 306 6.41 -15.89 5.11
C THR A 306 6.35 -14.84 4.01
N MET A 307 6.83 -13.63 4.28
CA MET A 307 6.86 -12.52 3.33
C MET A 307 7.67 -12.87 2.07
N HIS A 308 8.94 -13.27 2.24
CA HIS A 308 9.83 -13.56 1.13
C HIS A 308 9.36 -14.75 0.30
N MET A 309 9.06 -15.88 0.95
CA MET A 309 8.73 -17.11 0.25
C MET A 309 7.39 -17.01 -0.47
N CYS A 310 6.39 -16.41 0.18
CA CYS A 310 5.08 -16.25 -0.46
C CYS A 310 5.12 -15.22 -1.59
N TRP A 311 5.85 -14.11 -1.43
CA TRP A 311 6.10 -13.16 -2.52
C TRP A 311 6.79 -13.82 -3.70
N GLY A 312 7.92 -14.49 -3.46
CA GLY A 312 8.70 -15.16 -4.49
C GLY A 312 7.87 -16.20 -5.24
N TRP A 313 7.17 -17.06 -4.50
CA TRP A 313 6.25 -18.03 -5.07
C TRP A 313 5.12 -17.40 -5.86
N GLY A 314 4.51 -16.33 -5.34
CA GLY A 314 3.46 -15.60 -6.03
C GLY A 314 3.94 -15.02 -7.37
N PHE A 315 5.13 -14.43 -7.39
CA PHE A 315 5.73 -13.88 -8.59
C PHE A 315 6.03 -14.95 -9.64
N LEU A 316 6.65 -16.06 -9.23
CA LEU A 316 6.99 -17.18 -10.10
C LEU A 316 5.73 -17.85 -10.69
N THR A 317 4.68 -17.99 -9.88
CA THR A 317 3.43 -18.70 -10.26
C THR A 317 2.32 -17.78 -10.77
N SER A 318 2.62 -16.51 -11.06
CA SER A 318 1.63 -15.57 -11.57
C SER A 318 1.06 -16.03 -12.92
N PRO A 319 -0.24 -16.33 -13.03
CA PRO A 319 -0.81 -16.89 -14.25
C PRO A 319 -0.87 -15.84 -15.37
N ARG A 320 -0.59 -16.25 -16.61
CA ARG A 320 -0.64 -15.35 -17.78
C ARG A 320 -2.05 -14.82 -18.05
N SER A 321 -3.10 -15.57 -17.69
CA SER A 321 -4.50 -15.13 -17.82
C SER A 321 -4.81 -13.86 -17.00
N LEU A 322 -4.16 -13.71 -15.84
CA LEU A 322 -4.32 -12.51 -15.01
C LEU A 322 -3.74 -11.27 -15.70
N ALA A 323 -2.59 -11.42 -16.37
CA ALA A 323 -1.98 -10.34 -17.12
C ALA A 323 -2.75 -10.00 -18.41
N ARG A 324 -3.40 -10.98 -19.06
CA ARG A 324 -4.15 -10.76 -20.31
C ARG A 324 -5.24 -9.69 -20.16
N LYS A 325 -6.04 -9.75 -19.09
CA LYS A 325 -7.10 -8.76 -18.84
C LYS A 325 -6.55 -7.35 -18.66
N VAL A 326 -5.49 -7.24 -17.85
CA VAL A 326 -4.81 -5.97 -17.57
C VAL A 326 -4.14 -5.40 -18.82
N ILE A 327 -3.48 -6.22 -19.62
CA ILE A 327 -2.86 -5.80 -20.89
C ILE A 327 -3.92 -5.33 -21.88
N ALA A 328 -5.08 -5.99 -21.93
CA ALA A 328 -6.19 -5.56 -22.77
C ALA A 328 -6.82 -4.23 -22.30
N SER A 329 -6.70 -3.87 -21.02
CA SER A 329 -7.15 -2.56 -20.51
C SER A 329 -6.11 -1.45 -20.66
N ARG A 330 -5.04 -1.67 -21.44
CA ARG A 330 -3.98 -0.68 -21.62
C ARG A 330 -4.54 0.59 -22.26
N ARG A 331 -4.26 1.72 -21.59
CA ARG A 331 -4.55 3.06 -22.11
C ARG A 331 -3.33 3.59 -22.86
N PRO A 332 -3.52 4.39 -23.92
CA PRO A 332 -2.43 5.15 -24.53
C PRO A 332 -1.73 6.00 -23.46
N ALA A 333 -0.42 6.24 -23.64
CA ALA A 333 0.27 7.23 -22.82
C ALA A 333 -0.37 8.60 -23.04
N VAL A 334 -0.66 9.30 -21.95
CA VAL A 334 -1.11 10.68 -22.01
C VAL A 334 0.16 11.53 -22.01
N LEU A 335 0.50 12.05 -23.19
CA LEU A 335 1.63 12.94 -23.42
C LEU A 335 1.35 14.33 -22.85
#